data_AF-A0A929SRQ5-F1
#
_entry.id   AF-A0A929SRQ5-F1
#
_cell.length_a   1.000
_cell.length_b   1.000
_cell.length_c   1.000
_cell.angle_alpha   90.00
_cell.angle_beta   90.00
_cell.angle_gamma   90.00
#
_symmetry.space_group_name_H-M   'P 1'
#
loop_
_entity.id
_entity.type
_entity.pdbx_description
1 polymer ?
#
loop_
_entity_poly.entity_id
_entity_poly.type
_entity_poly.pdbx_seq_one_letter_code
_entity_poly.pdbx_strand_id
1 'polypeptide(L)'
;MEKNYPSYSLTNNMLNFVSEIMVRVGELLYVLEKNNFKELRRKTRIKSIYSSLAIENNKLSLNQVEDVINGKVVIGDKKDIQEVKNALNAYNEIDNLNPYLLEDLKKAQGFITFGIERDSGMFRNHPEGVFDGDKQIFLATCTYGNNTYGKAI
;
A
#
# COMPACT_ATOMS: atom_id res chain seq x y z
N MET A 1 -24.13 14.27 15.45
CA MET A 1 -23.93 13.26 14.38
C MET A 1 -23.30 12.05 15.05
N GLU A 2 -23.94 10.89 14.99
CA GLU A 2 -23.34 9.65 15.48
C GLU A 2 -22.04 9.39 14.72
N LYS A 3 -20.94 9.21 15.45
CA LYS A 3 -19.68 8.78 14.87
C LYS A 3 -19.85 7.32 14.41
N ASN A 4 -19.93 7.12 13.11
CA ASN A 4 -20.05 5.82 12.48
C ASN A 4 -18.68 5.12 12.51
N TYR A 5 -18.31 4.57 13.66
CA TYR A 5 -17.09 3.78 13.80
C TYR A 5 -17.30 2.38 13.21
N PRO A 6 -16.28 1.80 12.56
CA PRO A 6 -16.31 0.38 12.21
C PRO A 6 -16.63 -0.44 13.47
N SER A 7 -17.44 -1.49 13.34
CA SER A 7 -17.73 -2.37 14.49
C SER A 7 -16.52 -3.26 14.78
N TYR A 8 -15.76 -2.93 15.82
CA TYR A 8 -14.67 -3.75 16.33
C TYR A 8 -15.00 -4.22 17.75
N SER A 9 -14.68 -5.48 18.05
CA SER A 9 -14.76 -6.05 19.39
C SER A 9 -13.39 -6.56 19.81
N LEU A 10 -12.94 -6.16 21.00
CA LEU A 10 -11.66 -6.57 21.55
C LEU A 10 -11.75 -8.03 22.02
N THR A 11 -10.77 -8.83 21.63
CA THR A 11 -10.67 -10.24 22.05
C THR A 11 -9.37 -10.50 22.80
N ASN A 12 -9.35 -11.53 23.64
CA ASN A 12 -8.13 -11.95 24.35
C ASN A 12 -6.99 -12.29 23.38
N ASN A 13 -7.30 -12.86 22.21
CA ASN A 13 -6.29 -13.16 21.19
C ASN A 13 -5.66 -11.89 20.63
N MET A 14 -6.44 -10.84 20.38
CA MET A 14 -5.90 -9.54 19.95
C MET A 14 -4.96 -8.95 21.00
N LEU A 15 -5.33 -9.03 22.29
CA LEU A 15 -4.47 -8.55 23.38
C LEU A 15 -3.17 -9.36 23.49
N ASN A 16 -3.25 -10.68 23.31
CA ASN A 16 -2.07 -11.55 23.29
C ASN A 16 -1.15 -11.20 22.12
N PHE A 17 -1.68 -10.97 20.92
CA PHE A 17 -0.88 -10.54 19.77
C PHE A 17 -0.25 -9.17 19.98
N VAL A 18 -1.00 -8.19 20.51
CA VAL A 18 -0.42 -6.87 20.86
C VAL A 18 0.73 -7.04 21.83
N SER A 19 0.55 -7.88 22.86
CA SER A 19 1.59 -8.13 23.87
C SER A 19 2.84 -8.76 23.26
N GLU A 20 2.67 -9.78 22.41
CA GLU A 20 3.78 -10.42 21.71
C GLU A 20 4.51 -9.46 20.77
N ILE A 21 3.76 -8.68 19.97
CA ILE A 21 4.33 -7.66 19.08
C ILE A 21 5.15 -6.64 19.88
N MET A 22 4.63 -6.17 21.02
CA MET A 22 5.33 -5.19 21.85
C MET A 22 6.64 -5.75 22.46
N VAL A 23 6.66 -7.02 22.85
CA VAL A 23 7.89 -7.70 23.29
C VAL A 23 8.92 -7.70 22.15
N ARG A 24 8.52 -8.10 20.94
CA ARG A 24 9.41 -8.12 19.76
C ARG A 24 9.91 -6.73 19.36
N VAL A 25 9.04 -5.71 19.45
CA VAL A 25 9.42 -4.32 19.19
C VAL A 25 10.46 -3.86 20.21
N GLY A 26 10.28 -4.19 21.50
CA GLY A 26 11.26 -3.88 22.55
C GLY A 26 12.62 -4.52 22.30
N GLU A 27 12.65 -5.82 21.96
CA GLU A 27 13.87 -6.54 21.57
C GLU A 27 14.57 -5.87 20.37
N LEU A 28 13.80 -5.46 19.36
CA LEU A 28 14.32 -4.81 18.16
C LEU A 28 14.92 -3.43 18.47
N LEU A 29 14.22 -2.59 19.24
CA LEU A 29 14.70 -1.25 19.60
C LEU A 29 16.05 -1.30 20.32
N TYR A 30 16.23 -2.25 21.24
CA TYR A 30 17.51 -2.47 21.92
C TYR A 30 18.67 -2.78 20.95
N VAL A 31 18.40 -3.55 19.89
CA VAL A 31 19.39 -3.88 18.86
C VAL A 31 19.69 -2.68 17.94
N LEU A 32 18.65 -1.91 17.59
CA LEU A 32 18.73 -0.75 16.69
C LEU A 32 19.52 0.41 17.31
N GLU A 33 19.39 0.68 18.60
CA GLU A 33 20.15 1.75 19.28
C GLU A 33 21.67 1.52 19.23
N LYS A 34 22.11 0.27 19.14
CA LYS A 34 23.53 -0.11 19.18
C LYS A 34 24.24 -0.09 17.82
N ASN A 35 23.52 0.14 16.71
CA ASN A 35 24.06 -0.09 15.36
C ASN A 35 23.46 0.85 14.30
N ASN A 36 24.28 1.35 13.37
CA ASN A 36 23.79 2.19 12.27
C ASN A 36 23.40 1.34 11.03
N PHE A 37 22.14 0.95 10.95
CA PHE A 37 21.64 0.00 9.96
C PHE A 37 21.15 0.63 8.62
N LYS A 38 21.88 1.58 8.05
CA LYS A 38 21.50 2.22 6.76
C LYS A 38 21.25 1.20 5.64
N GLU A 39 22.13 0.23 5.50
CA GLU A 39 22.00 -0.85 4.50
C GLU A 39 20.78 -1.75 4.75
N LEU A 40 20.46 -2.02 6.02
CA LEU A 40 19.27 -2.81 6.36
C LEU A 40 18.00 -2.05 5.99
N ARG A 41 17.92 -0.74 6.30
CA ARG A 41 16.76 0.08 5.93
C ARG A 41 16.54 0.08 4.43
N ARG A 42 17.61 0.22 3.64
CA ARG A 42 17.56 0.12 2.18
C ARG A 42 17.03 -1.24 1.73
N LYS A 43 17.62 -2.34 2.21
CA LYS A 43 17.21 -3.71 1.85
C LYS A 43 15.76 -4.01 2.25
N THR A 44 15.34 -3.60 3.44
CA THR A 44 13.96 -3.74 3.91
C THR A 44 13.00 -3.01 2.99
N ARG A 45 13.33 -1.77 2.60
CA ARG A 45 12.49 -0.99 1.70
C ARG A 45 12.35 -1.60 0.30
N ILE A 46 13.44 -2.09 -0.28
CA ILE A 46 13.40 -2.82 -1.55
C ILE A 46 12.49 -4.06 -1.44
N LYS A 47 12.63 -4.84 -0.35
CA LYS A 47 11.77 -6.00 -0.09
C LYS A 47 10.31 -5.61 0.09
N SER A 48 10.01 -4.52 0.79
CA SER A 48 8.63 -4.02 0.95
C SER A 48 8.02 -3.66 -0.40
N ILE A 49 8.73 -2.90 -1.23
CA ILE A 49 8.27 -2.54 -2.58
C ILE A 49 8.03 -3.80 -3.42
N TYR A 50 8.98 -4.74 -3.45
CA TYR A 50 8.84 -5.99 -4.19
C TYR A 50 7.63 -6.80 -3.72
N SER A 51 7.50 -7.05 -2.41
CA SER A 51 6.42 -7.86 -1.87
C SER A 51 5.04 -7.24 -2.12
N SER A 52 4.90 -5.92 -1.97
CA SER A 52 3.64 -5.23 -2.27
C SER A 52 3.26 -5.35 -3.74
N LEU A 53 4.20 -5.14 -4.66
CA LEU A 53 3.93 -5.23 -6.10
C LEU A 53 3.67 -6.67 -6.57
N ALA A 54 4.32 -7.66 -5.96
CA ALA A 54 4.07 -9.07 -6.27
C ALA A 54 2.63 -9.50 -5.95
N ILE A 55 2.01 -8.92 -4.91
CA ILE A 55 0.58 -9.14 -4.58
C ILE A 55 -0.32 -8.57 -5.69
N GLU A 56 0.08 -7.45 -6.29
CA GLU A 56 -0.61 -6.80 -7.42
C GLU A 56 -0.24 -7.42 -8.79
N ASN A 57 0.32 -8.64 -8.80
CA ASN A 57 0.73 -9.40 -9.99
C ASN A 57 1.85 -8.75 -10.84
N ASN A 58 2.69 -7.88 -10.26
CA ASN A 58 3.91 -7.42 -10.90
C ASN A 58 4.89 -8.60 -11.10
N LYS A 59 5.49 -8.72 -12.29
CA LYS A 59 6.28 -9.90 -12.68
C LYS A 59 7.79 -9.73 -12.48
N LEU A 60 8.25 -8.54 -12.07
CA LEU A 60 9.67 -8.31 -11.86
C LEU A 60 10.16 -9.08 -10.65
N SER A 61 11.29 -9.76 -10.82
CA SER A 61 12.00 -10.41 -9.71
C SER A 61 12.56 -9.37 -8.72
N LEU A 62 12.88 -9.80 -7.50
CA LEU A 62 13.49 -8.94 -6.48
C LEU A 62 14.75 -8.22 -6.99
N ASN A 63 15.60 -8.92 -7.75
CA ASN A 63 16.82 -8.34 -8.33
C ASN A 63 16.49 -7.27 -9.38
N GLN A 64 15.47 -7.50 -10.21
CA GLN A 64 15.01 -6.50 -11.18
C GLN A 64 14.40 -5.27 -10.50
N VAL A 65 13.61 -5.46 -9.43
CA VAL A 65 13.11 -4.33 -8.62
C VAL A 65 14.26 -3.53 -8.04
N GLU A 66 15.26 -4.21 -7.45
CA GLU A 66 16.48 -3.55 -6.96
C GLU A 66 17.23 -2.80 -8.06
N ASP A 67 17.37 -3.39 -9.25
CA ASP A 67 18.04 -2.77 -10.39
C ASP A 67 17.28 -1.52 -10.90
N VAL A 68 15.94 -1.55 -10.95
CA VAL A 68 15.13 -0.35 -11.25
C VAL A 68 15.37 0.74 -10.21
N ILE A 69 15.34 0.40 -8.91
CA ILE A 69 15.59 1.35 -7.81
C ILE A 69 17.01 1.94 -7.89
N ASN A 70 17.98 1.15 -8.35
CA ASN A 70 19.37 1.57 -8.56
C ASN A 70 19.59 2.37 -9.85
N GLY A 71 18.55 2.60 -10.66
CA GLY A 71 18.64 3.31 -11.94
C GLY A 71 19.34 2.51 -13.04
N LYS A 72 19.47 1.19 -12.90
CA LYS A 72 20.02 0.32 -13.93
C LYS A 72 18.96 0.00 -15.00
N VAL A 73 19.43 -0.39 -16.18
CA VAL A 73 18.56 -0.84 -17.27
C VAL A 73 17.99 -2.21 -16.94
N VAL A 74 16.66 -2.33 -16.98
CA VAL A 74 15.92 -3.57 -16.75
C VAL A 74 15.02 -3.85 -17.94
N ILE A 75 15.05 -5.09 -18.43
CA ILE A 75 14.15 -5.58 -19.47
C ILE A 75 12.92 -6.15 -18.78
N GLY A 76 11.74 -5.61 -19.09
CA GLY A 76 10.46 -5.99 -18.50
C GLY A 76 9.31 -5.19 -19.11
N ASP A 77 8.09 -5.47 -18.66
CA ASP A 77 6.91 -4.69 -19.05
C ASP A 77 7.10 -3.23 -18.60
N LYS A 78 6.73 -2.29 -19.46
CA LYS A 78 6.78 -0.86 -19.14
C LYS A 78 5.90 -0.53 -17.93
N LYS A 79 4.73 -1.18 -17.80
CA LYS A 79 3.83 -1.01 -16.67
C LYS A 79 4.52 -1.45 -15.38
N ASP A 80 5.03 -2.68 -15.34
CA ASP A 80 5.69 -3.24 -14.14
C ASP A 80 6.90 -2.39 -13.69
N ILE A 81 7.69 -1.86 -14.64
CA ILE A 81 8.81 -0.96 -14.33
C ILE A 81 8.31 0.38 -13.78
N GLN A 82 7.22 0.92 -14.33
CA GLN A 82 6.61 2.16 -13.86
C GLN A 82 6.06 1.99 -12.44
N GLU A 83 5.44 0.87 -12.12
CA GLU A 83 4.95 0.55 -10.77
C GLU A 83 6.07 0.57 -9.73
N VAL A 84 7.23 -0.01 -10.04
CA VAL A 84 8.40 0.04 -9.14
C VAL A 84 8.85 1.47 -8.89
N LYS A 85 8.91 2.31 -9.93
CA LYS A 85 9.29 3.72 -9.80
C LYS A 85 8.27 4.51 -8.98
N ASN A 86 6.99 4.27 -9.23
CA ASN A 86 5.89 4.88 -8.50
C ASN A 86 5.90 4.50 -7.02
N ALA A 87 6.05 3.21 -6.71
CA ALA A 87 6.17 2.72 -5.34
C ALA A 87 7.41 3.32 -4.66
N LEU A 88 8.56 3.36 -5.32
CA LEU A 88 9.76 4.00 -4.77
C LEU A 88 9.49 5.46 -4.41
N ASN A 89 8.82 6.22 -5.29
CA ASN A 89 8.44 7.61 -5.05
C ASN A 89 7.47 7.75 -3.87
N ALA A 90 6.42 6.92 -3.81
CA ALA A 90 5.46 6.92 -2.72
C ALA A 90 6.14 6.67 -1.36
N TYR A 91 7.04 5.68 -1.28
CA TYR A 91 7.79 5.41 -0.06
C TYR A 91 8.81 6.51 0.30
N ASN A 92 9.21 7.39 -0.64
CA ASN A 92 10.10 8.52 -0.33
C ASN A 92 9.32 9.63 0.36
N GLU A 93 8.06 9.79 -0.03
CA GLU A 93 7.17 10.83 0.49
C GLU A 93 6.34 10.37 1.70
N ILE A 94 6.32 9.07 2.03
CA ILE A 94 5.42 8.51 3.06
C ILE A 94 5.54 9.20 4.42
N ASP A 95 6.75 9.61 4.82
CA ASP A 95 7.00 10.32 6.08
C ASP A 95 6.52 11.77 6.06
N ASN A 96 6.26 12.34 4.87
CA ASN A 96 5.75 13.69 4.65
C ASN A 96 4.21 13.73 4.54
N LEU A 97 3.54 12.58 4.55
CA LEU A 97 2.10 12.47 4.36
C LEU A 97 1.39 12.27 5.69
N ASN A 98 0.30 13.00 5.90
CA ASN A 98 -0.56 12.79 7.07
C ASN A 98 -1.64 11.74 6.75
N PRO A 99 -1.65 10.57 7.41
CA PRO A 99 -2.62 9.51 7.12
C PRO A 99 -4.07 9.88 7.46
N TYR A 100 -4.29 10.95 8.21
CA TYR A 100 -5.61 11.45 8.58
C TYR A 100 -6.14 12.56 7.65
N LEU A 101 -5.35 13.00 6.67
CA LEU A 101 -5.77 14.01 5.69
C LEU A 101 -6.17 13.37 4.38
N LEU A 102 -7.39 13.66 3.93
CA LEU A 102 -7.92 13.16 2.67
C LEU A 102 -7.04 13.56 1.47
N GLU A 103 -6.52 14.78 1.46
CA GLU A 103 -5.68 15.27 0.37
C GLU A 103 -4.33 14.53 0.32
N ASP A 104 -3.78 14.13 1.46
CA ASP A 104 -2.54 13.34 1.47
C ASP A 104 -2.79 11.88 1.10
N LEU A 105 -3.96 11.32 1.42
CA LEU A 105 -4.39 10.02 0.88
C LEU A 105 -4.46 10.05 -0.65
N LYS A 106 -5.06 11.11 -1.23
CA LYS A 106 -5.11 11.30 -2.68
C LYS A 106 -3.72 11.45 -3.29
N LYS A 107 -2.82 12.22 -2.66
CA LYS A 107 -1.42 12.33 -3.11
C LYS A 107 -0.70 10.98 -3.10
N ALA A 108 -0.84 10.21 -2.03
CA ALA A 108 -0.27 8.86 -1.93
C ALA A 108 -0.74 7.96 -3.10
N GLN A 109 -2.05 7.95 -3.35
CA GLN A 109 -2.63 7.20 -4.46
C GLN A 109 -2.13 7.74 -5.82
N GLY A 110 -1.99 9.05 -5.96
CA GLY A 110 -1.39 9.68 -7.13
C GLY A 110 0.05 9.22 -7.38
N PHE A 111 0.89 9.14 -6.35
CA PHE A 111 2.26 8.65 -6.48
C PHE A 111 2.32 7.20 -6.97
N ILE A 112 1.47 6.33 -6.43
CA ILE A 112 1.48 4.89 -6.77
C ILE A 112 0.91 4.63 -8.17
N THR A 113 -0.05 5.43 -8.62
CA THR A 113 -0.78 5.19 -9.88
C THR A 113 -0.34 6.06 -11.05
N PHE A 114 0.63 6.95 -10.85
CA PHE A 114 1.10 7.90 -11.86
C PHE A 114 1.48 7.22 -13.18
N GLY A 115 0.85 7.65 -14.27
CA GLY A 115 1.11 7.13 -15.61
C GLY A 115 0.60 5.71 -15.88
N ILE A 116 -0.17 5.13 -14.94
CA ILE A 116 -0.75 3.79 -15.04
C ILE A 116 -2.28 3.89 -15.05
N GLU A 117 -2.85 4.67 -14.14
CA GLU A 117 -4.30 4.89 -14.05
C GLU A 117 -4.71 6.28 -14.52
N ARG A 118 -5.93 6.38 -15.07
CA ARG A 118 -6.51 7.66 -15.50
C ARG A 118 -6.91 8.55 -14.31
N ASP A 119 -7.45 7.94 -13.27
CA ASP A 119 -7.95 8.63 -12.08
C ASP A 119 -6.86 8.81 -11.01
N SER A 120 -5.61 9.02 -11.44
CA SER A 120 -4.47 9.21 -10.54
C SER A 120 -4.63 10.49 -9.72
N GLY A 121 -4.55 10.37 -8.39
CA GLY A 121 -4.79 11.43 -7.42
C GLY A 121 -6.27 11.69 -7.10
N MET A 122 -7.20 10.86 -7.60
CA MET A 122 -8.64 11.12 -7.53
C MET A 122 -9.41 9.89 -7.04
N PHE A 123 -10.63 10.13 -6.55
CA PHE A 123 -11.58 9.03 -6.36
C PHE A 123 -12.09 8.56 -7.72
N ARG A 124 -12.18 7.25 -7.89
CA ARG A 124 -12.79 6.63 -9.07
C ARG A 124 -14.22 7.14 -9.28
N ASN A 125 -14.58 7.31 -10.55
CA ASN A 125 -15.93 7.70 -10.98
C ASN A 125 -16.69 6.57 -11.70
N HIS A 126 -16.13 5.36 -11.66
CA HIS A 126 -16.73 4.14 -12.20
C HIS A 126 -16.79 3.03 -11.13
N PRO A 127 -17.71 2.06 -11.26
CA PRO A 127 -17.74 0.89 -10.40
C PRO A 127 -16.47 0.04 -10.59
N GLU A 128 -16.04 -0.63 -9.52
CA GLU A 128 -14.87 -1.51 -9.53
C GLU A 128 -15.17 -2.86 -8.89
N GLY A 129 -14.58 -3.92 -9.44
CA GLY A 129 -14.71 -5.26 -8.89
C GLY A 129 -13.75 -5.48 -7.72
N VAL A 130 -14.22 -6.10 -6.65
CA VAL A 130 -13.38 -6.61 -5.56
C VAL A 130 -13.23 -8.11 -5.73
N PHE A 131 -11.99 -8.59 -5.74
CA PHE A 131 -11.65 -9.96 -6.09
C PHE A 131 -10.95 -10.68 -4.93
N ASP A 132 -11.20 -11.98 -4.83
CA ASP A 132 -10.44 -12.95 -4.04
C ASP A 132 -9.84 -13.97 -5.02
N GLY A 133 -8.54 -13.80 -5.33
CA GLY A 133 -7.92 -14.44 -6.49
C GLY A 133 -8.63 -14.04 -7.78
N ASP A 134 -9.06 -15.04 -8.57
CA ASP A 134 -9.78 -14.81 -9.83
C ASP A 134 -11.31 -14.62 -9.64
N LYS A 135 -11.81 -14.72 -8.41
CA LYS A 135 -13.25 -14.67 -8.13
C LYS A 135 -13.67 -13.27 -7.69
N GLN A 136 -14.58 -12.65 -8.43
CA GLN A 136 -15.24 -11.43 -7.97
C GLN A 136 -16.16 -11.73 -6.78
N ILE A 137 -15.92 -11.08 -5.64
CA ILE A 137 -16.69 -11.25 -4.40
C ILE A 137 -17.63 -10.08 -4.11
N PHE A 138 -17.34 -8.88 -4.66
CA PHE A 138 -18.15 -7.69 -4.47
C PHE A 138 -17.99 -6.72 -5.64
N LEU A 139 -19.01 -5.90 -5.90
CA LEU A 139 -18.93 -4.78 -6.84
C LEU A 139 -19.01 -3.49 -6.03
N ALA A 140 -17.89 -2.77 -5.96
CA ALA A 140 -17.83 -1.48 -5.29
C ALA A 140 -18.37 -0.40 -6.23
N THR A 141 -19.59 0.08 -5.99
CA THR A 141 -20.18 1.20 -6.75
C THR A 141 -19.52 2.52 -6.36
N CYS A 142 -19.51 3.51 -7.25
CA CYS A 142 -19.15 4.89 -6.93
C CYS A 142 -20.43 5.73 -6.81
N THR A 143 -20.59 6.49 -5.73
CA THR A 143 -21.68 7.47 -5.58
C THR A 143 -21.14 8.88 -5.77
N TYR A 144 -21.50 9.51 -6.88
CA TYR A 144 -21.36 10.96 -7.07
C TYR A 144 -22.75 11.59 -6.96
N GLY A 145 -23.04 12.28 -5.85
CA GLY A 145 -24.34 12.90 -5.60
C GLY A 145 -25.45 11.91 -5.23
N ASN A 146 -26.57 12.46 -4.72
CA ASN A 146 -27.66 11.77 -4.02
C ASN A 146 -28.49 10.73 -4.82
N ASN A 147 -27.94 10.02 -5.80
CA ASN A 147 -28.66 8.94 -6.50
C ASN A 147 -27.96 7.59 -6.34
N THR A 148 -28.34 6.90 -5.27
CA THR A 148 -28.14 5.45 -5.12
C THR A 148 -29.12 4.71 -6.01
N TYR A 149 -28.67 4.22 -7.17
CA TYR A 149 -29.31 3.07 -7.80
C TYR A 149 -28.59 1.81 -7.37
N GLY A 150 -29.32 0.96 -6.65
CA GLY A 150 -28.91 -0.39 -6.32
C GLY A 150 -28.82 -0.65 -4.83
N LYS A 151 -29.96 -0.94 -4.21
CA LYS A 151 -29.99 -1.91 -3.11
C LYS A 151 -29.31 -3.18 -3.61
N ALA A 152 -28.09 -3.43 -3.19
CA ALA A 152 -27.55 -4.78 -3.16
C ALA A 152 -27.90 -5.33 -1.78
N ILE A 153 -28.87 -6.23 -1.83
CA ILE A 153 -29.37 -7.21 -0.85
C ILE A 153 -28.50 -7.37 0.42
#